data_AF-A0AAN9A0J9-F1
#
_entry.id   AF-A0AAN9A0J9-F1
#
_cell.length_a   1.000
_cell.length_b   1.000
_cell.length_c   1.000
_cell.angle_alpha   90.00
_cell.angle_beta   90.00
_cell.angle_gamma   90.00
#
_symmetry.space_group_name_H-M   'P 1'
#
loop_
_entity.id
_entity.type
_entity.pdbx_description
1 polymer ?
#
loop_
_entity_poly.entity_id
_entity_poly.type
_entity_poly.pdbx_seq_one_letter_code
_entity_poly.pdbx_strand_id
1 'polypeptide(L)'
;MKICRDGVYQAKGEMALNPVFRRALALQFQQILKQQVAAGSTAAAIISKIGNREVVGYGFNGTKCYVDRIDFPMPAVRFKENTPDVMALREKEKGDWNKLTIEEKKALYRASFCQTFSEIQAPTGEWKSVLGISLIISSLAVWVYLVMKMYVYSPMPDTFTPEKQAAQLQRIIDLRGNPVEGISSKWDYEKGDWK
;
A
#
# COMPACT_ATOMS: atom_id res chain seq x y z
N MET A 1 -29.39 75.61 18.67
CA MET A 1 -28.73 76.51 19.64
C MET A 1 -28.41 75.71 20.89
N LYS A 2 -27.12 75.66 21.28
CA LYS A 2 -26.52 75.05 22.50
C LYS A 2 -26.48 73.51 22.56
N ILE A 3 -25.48 72.80 23.10
CA ILE A 3 -24.06 72.98 23.51
C ILE A 3 -23.61 71.56 23.98
N CYS A 4 -22.32 71.22 23.81
CA CYS A 4 -21.47 70.18 24.45
C CYS A 4 -22.00 68.73 24.65
N ARG A 5 -21.33 67.66 24.17
CA ARG A 5 -19.92 67.22 24.27
C ARG A 5 -19.56 66.82 25.71
N ASP A 6 -19.62 65.52 26.03
CA ASP A 6 -18.82 64.82 27.05
C ASP A 6 -19.00 63.30 26.94
N GLY A 7 -17.88 62.54 26.95
CA GLY A 7 -17.92 61.07 26.99
C GLY A 7 -16.83 60.36 26.17
N VAL A 8 -15.57 60.72 26.37
CA VAL A 8 -14.41 59.97 25.85
C VAL A 8 -14.20 58.73 26.71
N TYR A 9 -14.31 57.54 26.12
CA TYR A 9 -13.56 56.35 26.58
C TYR A 9 -12.74 55.79 25.42
N GLN A 10 -11.44 55.83 25.65
CA GLN A 10 -10.34 55.59 24.75
C GLN A 10 -9.75 54.22 25.06
N ALA A 11 -9.75 53.29 24.09
CA ALA A 11 -8.86 52.11 24.11
C ALA A 11 -8.76 51.48 22.70
N LYS A 12 -8.07 52.16 21.77
CA LYS A 12 -7.46 51.50 20.61
C LYS A 12 -5.98 51.27 20.92
N GLY A 13 -5.66 50.08 21.42
CA GLY A 13 -4.28 49.61 21.49
C GLY A 13 -3.88 49.07 20.11
N GLU A 14 -3.28 49.92 19.27
CA GLU A 14 -2.56 49.44 18.09
C GLU A 14 -1.27 48.75 18.57
N MET A 15 -1.23 47.42 18.48
CA MET A 15 -0.03 46.62 18.78
C MET A 15 1.01 46.87 17.68
N ALA A 16 1.82 47.92 17.84
CA ALA A 16 2.95 48.19 16.97
C ALA A 16 4.03 47.11 17.16
N LEU A 17 3.98 46.09 16.31
CA LEU A 17 5.00 45.04 16.23
C LEU A 17 6.40 45.64 16.07
N ASN A 18 7.29 45.31 17.01
CA ASN A 18 8.70 45.72 17.07
C ASN A 18 9.44 45.42 15.75
N PRO A 19 10.30 46.33 15.23
CA PRO A 19 11.03 46.14 13.96
C PRO A 19 11.79 44.81 13.86
N VAL A 20 12.29 44.28 14.98
CA VAL A 20 12.95 42.96 15.02
C VAL A 20 11.96 41.84 14.69
N PHE A 21 10.75 41.92 15.24
CA PHE A 21 9.70 40.93 15.01
C PHE A 21 9.15 41.02 13.57
N ARG A 22 9.06 42.23 13.00
CA ARG A 22 8.70 42.42 11.59
C ARG A 22 9.73 41.79 10.65
N ARG A 23 11.03 41.91 10.96
CA ARG A 23 12.10 41.25 10.20
C ARG A 23 12.04 39.73 10.35
N ALA A 24 11.84 39.22 11.57
CA ALA A 24 11.71 37.78 11.80
C ALA A 24 10.50 37.20 11.03
N LEU A 25 9.36 37.89 11.07
CA LEU A 25 8.15 37.47 10.37
C LEU A 25 8.31 37.56 8.85
N ALA A 26 8.97 38.60 8.33
CA ALA A 26 9.30 38.73 6.92
C ALA A 26 10.27 37.63 6.46
N LEU A 27 11.27 37.28 7.28
CA LEU A 27 12.18 36.16 7.01
C LEU A 27 11.44 34.82 7.02
N GLN A 28 10.55 34.59 8.00
CA GLN A 28 9.68 33.41 8.02
C GLN A 28 8.76 33.36 6.78
N PHE A 29 8.20 34.49 6.36
CA PHE A 29 7.38 34.56 5.14
C PHE A 29 8.21 34.27 3.89
N GLN A 30 9.42 34.82 3.78
CA GLN A 30 10.35 34.50 2.69
C GLN A 30 10.75 33.02 2.68
N GLN A 31 10.88 32.41 3.85
CA GLN A 31 11.24 31.00 3.98
C GLN A 31 10.07 30.08 3.58
N ILE A 32 8.84 30.45 3.95
CA ILE A 32 7.61 29.78 3.50
C ILE A 32 7.44 29.92 1.97
N LEU A 33 7.68 31.11 1.41
CA LEU A 33 7.63 31.31 -0.05
C LEU A 33 8.70 30.48 -0.80
N LYS A 34 9.91 30.38 -0.26
CA LYS A 34 10.97 29.50 -0.81
C LYS A 34 10.59 28.02 -0.76
N GLN A 35 9.90 27.56 0.28
CA GLN A 35 9.40 26.18 0.37
C GLN A 35 8.28 25.90 -0.64
N GLN A 36 7.42 26.88 -0.95
CA GLN A 36 6.38 26.72 -1.98
C GLN A 36 6.96 26.63 -3.41
N VAL A 37 8.05 27.34 -3.71
CA VAL A 37 8.74 27.23 -5.02
C VAL A 37 9.40 25.85 -5.19
N ALA A 38 9.90 25.24 -4.11
CA ALA A 38 10.45 23.88 -4.17
C ALA A 38 9.38 22.80 -4.42
N ALA A 39 8.12 23.06 -4.03
CA ALA A 39 6.98 22.16 -4.28
C ALA A 39 6.38 22.31 -5.69
N GLY A 40 6.71 23.39 -6.41
CA GLY A 40 6.15 23.73 -7.72
C GLY A 40 6.90 23.20 -8.95
N SER A 41 7.73 22.16 -8.80
CA SER A 41 8.58 21.66 -9.90
C SER A 41 8.44 20.15 -10.12
N THR A 42 7.22 19.65 -10.28
CA THR A 42 7.00 18.27 -10.70
C THR A 42 7.55 18.04 -12.11
N ALA A 43 7.36 19.00 -13.02
CA ALA A 43 7.85 18.91 -14.40
C ALA A 43 9.38 18.88 -14.49
N ALA A 44 10.11 19.78 -13.80
CA ALA A 44 11.57 19.78 -13.89
C ALA A 44 12.21 18.59 -13.16
N ALA A 45 11.59 18.12 -12.06
CA ALA A 45 12.02 16.89 -11.38
C ALA A 45 11.74 15.61 -12.19
N ILE A 46 10.68 15.60 -13.00
CA ILE A 46 10.41 14.52 -13.95
C ILE A 46 11.42 14.57 -15.10
N ILE A 47 11.68 15.75 -15.66
CA ILE A 47 12.64 15.94 -16.77
C ILE A 47 14.06 15.56 -16.32
N SER A 48 14.49 15.91 -15.10
CA SER A 48 15.81 15.53 -14.60
C SER A 48 15.97 14.01 -14.43
N LYS A 49 14.89 13.28 -14.12
CA LYS A 49 14.91 11.81 -14.04
C LYS A 49 14.95 11.14 -15.41
N ILE A 50 14.43 11.78 -16.46
CA ILE A 50 14.39 11.23 -17.82
C ILE A 50 15.79 11.31 -18.47
N GLY A 51 16.56 12.35 -18.19
CA GLY A 51 17.88 12.54 -18.81
C GLY A 51 17.77 12.74 -20.33
N ASN A 52 18.67 12.11 -21.10
CA ASN A 52 18.73 12.22 -22.56
C ASN A 52 17.85 11.17 -23.28
N ARG A 53 16.75 10.74 -22.66
CA ARG A 53 15.84 9.75 -23.25
C ARG A 53 14.76 10.42 -24.07
N GLU A 54 14.46 9.84 -25.23
CA GLU A 54 13.42 10.32 -26.11
C GLU A 54 12.02 10.10 -25.50
N VAL A 55 11.20 11.14 -25.52
CA VAL A 55 9.79 11.11 -25.15
C VAL A 55 8.97 10.85 -26.41
N VAL A 56 8.32 9.69 -26.50
CA VAL A 56 7.63 9.21 -27.70
C VAL A 56 6.12 9.43 -27.62
N GLY A 57 5.56 9.55 -26.40
CA GLY A 57 4.13 9.69 -26.24
C GLY A 57 3.71 10.15 -24.85
N TYR A 58 2.45 9.88 -24.52
CA TYR A 58 1.86 10.17 -23.23
C TYR A 58 2.05 8.98 -22.29
N GLY A 59 2.28 9.22 -21.00
CA GLY A 59 2.34 8.15 -20.01
C GLY A 59 0.97 7.76 -19.50
N PHE A 60 0.90 6.59 -18.88
CA PHE A 60 -0.35 6.03 -18.35
C PHE A 60 -1.08 6.94 -17.35
N ASN A 61 -0.36 7.86 -16.70
CA ASN A 61 -0.88 8.84 -15.73
C ASN A 61 -0.63 10.30 -16.20
N GLY A 62 -0.36 10.51 -17.48
CA GLY A 62 0.01 11.82 -18.04
C GLY A 62 1.44 12.27 -17.74
N THR A 63 2.22 11.50 -16.96
CA THR A 63 3.64 11.81 -16.70
C THR A 63 4.56 11.13 -17.72
N LYS A 64 5.69 11.75 -18.03
CA LYS A 64 6.69 11.22 -18.96
C LYS A 64 7.59 10.20 -18.24
N CYS A 65 7.04 9.07 -17.82
CA CYS A 65 7.78 8.02 -17.15
C CYS A 65 7.87 6.74 -18.01
N TYR A 66 8.91 5.95 -17.74
CA TYR A 66 9.08 4.61 -18.29
C TYR A 66 8.55 3.59 -17.29
N VAL A 67 7.65 2.71 -17.71
CA VAL A 67 7.23 1.52 -16.93
C VAL A 67 6.88 0.40 -17.88
N ASP A 68 7.36 -0.81 -17.60
CA ASP A 68 6.98 -2.03 -18.30
C ASP A 68 5.68 -2.58 -17.71
N ARG A 69 4.57 -2.43 -18.44
CA ARG A 69 3.26 -2.98 -18.02
C ARG A 69 2.50 -3.60 -19.18
N ILE A 70 1.67 -4.57 -18.85
CA ILE A 70 0.89 -5.34 -19.83
C ILE A 70 -0.30 -4.52 -20.35
N ASP A 71 -0.96 -3.76 -19.47
CA ASP A 71 -2.09 -2.87 -19.78
C ASP A 71 -1.66 -1.62 -20.56
N PHE A 72 -0.40 -1.22 -20.44
CA PHE A 72 0.15 -0.04 -21.08
C PHE A 72 1.46 -0.39 -21.81
N PRO A 73 1.36 -1.04 -22.99
CA PRO A 73 2.50 -1.65 -23.65
C PRO A 73 3.48 -0.66 -24.27
N MET A 74 3.07 0.62 -24.42
CA MET A 74 3.86 1.65 -25.10
C MET A 74 4.12 2.82 -24.12
N PRO A 75 5.22 2.79 -23.34
CA PRO A 75 5.51 3.80 -22.34
C PRO A 75 5.80 5.17 -22.98
N ALA A 76 5.69 6.23 -22.18
CA ALA A 76 5.85 7.61 -22.66
C ALA A 76 7.26 7.93 -23.16
N VAL A 77 8.25 7.25 -22.60
CA VAL A 77 9.68 7.47 -22.79
C VAL A 77 10.29 6.15 -23.23
N ARG A 78 11.38 6.18 -23.99
CA ARG A 78 12.16 4.96 -24.31
C ARG A 78 13.03 4.52 -23.13
N PHE A 79 13.40 3.24 -23.10
CA PHE A 79 14.21 2.70 -22.02
C PHE A 79 15.63 3.29 -21.98
N LYS A 80 16.37 3.22 -23.10
CA LYS A 80 17.76 3.70 -23.20
C LYS A 80 17.85 5.17 -23.61
N GLU A 81 18.94 5.81 -23.22
CA GLU A 81 19.32 7.16 -23.66
C GLU A 81 19.72 7.20 -25.13
N ASN A 82 19.65 8.40 -25.73
CA ASN A 82 20.05 8.64 -27.11
C ASN A 82 21.58 8.65 -27.26
N THR A 83 22.19 7.46 -27.27
CA THR A 83 23.60 7.28 -27.64
C THR A 83 23.78 7.37 -29.15
N PRO A 84 24.97 7.75 -29.66
CA PRO A 84 25.22 7.88 -31.10
C PRO A 84 24.89 6.60 -31.88
N ASP A 85 25.19 5.42 -31.31
CA ASP A 85 24.89 4.13 -31.94
C ASP A 85 23.38 3.88 -32.05
N VAL A 86 22.62 4.20 -31.00
CA VAL A 86 21.15 4.08 -31.01
C VAL A 86 20.58 5.04 -32.04
N MET A 87 21.06 6.29 -32.09
CA MET A 87 20.61 7.27 -33.09
C MET A 87 20.92 6.83 -34.52
N ALA A 88 22.10 6.25 -34.78
CA ALA A 88 22.43 5.70 -36.09
C ALA A 88 21.49 4.55 -36.50
N LEU A 89 21.12 3.68 -35.55
CA LEU A 89 20.11 2.64 -35.77
C LEU A 89 18.71 3.24 -36.01
N ARG A 90 18.36 4.37 -35.39
CA ARG A 90 17.09 5.09 -35.65
C ARG A 90 17.02 5.67 -37.04
N GLU A 91 18.11 6.23 -37.55
CA GLU A 91 18.13 6.72 -38.92
C GLU A 91 17.93 5.58 -39.94
N LYS A 92 18.46 4.38 -39.65
CA LYS A 92 18.17 3.18 -40.43
C LYS A 92 16.73 2.69 -40.26
N GLU A 93 16.13 2.82 -39.07
CA GLU A 93 14.75 2.44 -38.76
C GLU A 93 13.72 3.19 -39.62
N LYS A 94 14.04 4.41 -40.06
CA LYS A 94 13.18 5.20 -40.97
C LYS A 94 13.07 4.60 -42.39
N GLY A 95 13.98 3.72 -42.77
CA GLY A 95 14.01 3.05 -44.07
C GLY A 95 13.23 1.72 -44.11
N ASP A 96 13.59 0.85 -45.06
CA ASP A 96 12.98 -0.48 -45.22
C ASP A 96 13.50 -1.48 -44.17
N TRP A 97 12.57 -2.04 -43.38
CA TRP A 97 12.87 -2.99 -42.30
C TRP A 97 13.32 -4.37 -42.80
N ASN A 98 13.17 -4.69 -44.08
CA ASN A 98 13.72 -5.90 -44.67
C ASN A 98 15.25 -5.85 -44.79
N LYS A 99 15.84 -4.65 -44.82
CA LYS A 99 17.29 -4.43 -44.89
C LYS A 99 17.98 -4.48 -43.54
N LEU A 100 17.21 -4.46 -42.45
CA LEU A 100 17.73 -4.56 -41.08
C LEU A 100 18.01 -6.01 -40.72
N THR A 101 19.19 -6.26 -40.16
CA THR A 101 19.55 -7.56 -39.59
C THR A 101 18.70 -7.88 -38.34
N ILE A 102 18.61 -9.16 -37.98
CA ILE A 102 17.88 -9.60 -36.78
C ILE A 102 18.49 -8.97 -35.52
N GLU A 103 19.81 -8.79 -35.49
CA GLU A 103 20.52 -8.18 -34.37
C GLU A 103 20.20 -6.70 -34.22
N GLU A 104 20.16 -5.94 -35.32
CA GLU A 104 19.75 -4.53 -35.30
C GLU A 104 18.30 -4.38 -34.83
N LYS A 105 17.39 -5.28 -35.24
CA LYS A 105 16.00 -5.30 -34.75
C LYS A 105 15.93 -5.55 -33.24
N LYS A 106 16.69 -6.53 -32.74
CA LYS A 106 16.79 -6.82 -31.29
C LYS A 106 17.40 -5.64 -30.52
N ALA A 107 18.41 -4.97 -31.08
CA ALA A 107 19.03 -3.80 -30.49
C ALA A 107 18.06 -2.62 -30.42
N LEU A 108 17.30 -2.34 -31.48
CA LEU A 108 16.22 -1.34 -31.49
C LEU A 108 15.13 -1.65 -30.46
N TYR A 109 14.75 -2.92 -30.33
CA TYR A 109 13.80 -3.37 -29.33
C TYR A 109 14.32 -3.12 -27.91
N ARG A 110 15.54 -3.57 -27.58
CA ARG A 110 16.17 -3.37 -26.26
C ARG A 110 16.57 -1.92 -25.96
N ALA A 111 16.64 -1.06 -26.99
CA ALA A 111 16.78 0.38 -26.80
C ALA A 111 15.45 1.04 -26.43
N SER A 112 14.34 0.52 -26.96
CA SER A 112 13.00 1.04 -26.72
C SER A 112 12.41 0.50 -25.43
N PHE A 113 12.59 -0.79 -25.15
CA PHE A 113 11.99 -1.52 -24.04
C PHE A 113 13.06 -2.22 -23.18
N CYS A 114 12.87 -2.21 -21.86
CA CYS A 114 13.73 -2.93 -20.92
C CYS A 114 13.40 -4.42 -20.94
N GLN A 115 12.14 -4.76 -20.67
CA GLN A 115 11.66 -6.14 -20.57
C GLN A 115 10.75 -6.54 -21.73
N THR A 116 10.79 -7.81 -22.10
CA THR A 116 9.80 -8.42 -23.00
C THR A 116 8.53 -8.83 -22.24
N PHE A 117 7.41 -9.04 -22.92
CA PHE A 117 6.19 -9.55 -22.27
C PHE A 117 6.40 -10.88 -21.54
N SER A 118 7.24 -11.76 -22.07
CA SER A 118 7.62 -13.01 -21.41
C SER A 118 8.44 -12.80 -20.14
N GLU A 119 9.28 -11.76 -20.10
CA GLU A 119 10.06 -11.42 -18.89
C GLU A 119 9.17 -10.77 -17.83
N ILE A 120 8.22 -9.92 -18.22
CA ILE A 120 7.27 -9.27 -17.30
C ILE A 120 6.34 -10.32 -16.66
N GLN A 121 5.90 -11.32 -17.44
CA GLN A 121 5.00 -12.37 -16.97
C GLN A 121 5.72 -13.56 -16.32
N ALA A 122 7.05 -13.53 -16.23
CA ALA A 122 7.81 -14.64 -15.68
C ALA A 122 7.45 -14.85 -14.20
N PRO A 123 7.10 -16.08 -13.78
CA PRO A 123 6.76 -16.36 -12.39
C PRO A 123 8.01 -16.29 -11.50
N THR A 124 7.99 -15.42 -10.47
CA THR A 124 9.11 -15.21 -9.55
C THR A 124 9.20 -16.26 -8.43
N GLY A 125 8.08 -16.95 -8.14
CA GLY A 125 8.04 -17.97 -7.08
C GLY A 125 7.90 -17.43 -5.65
N GLU A 126 7.68 -16.13 -5.48
CA GLU A 126 7.50 -15.46 -4.17
C GLU A 126 6.41 -16.08 -3.29
N TRP A 127 5.38 -16.70 -3.88
CA TRP A 127 4.34 -17.37 -3.10
C TRP A 127 4.90 -18.46 -2.17
N LYS A 128 6.04 -19.09 -2.54
CA LYS A 128 6.70 -20.11 -1.73
C LYS A 128 7.32 -19.51 -0.47
N SER A 129 7.97 -18.35 -0.59
CA SER A 129 8.56 -17.65 0.55
C SER A 129 7.48 -17.16 1.50
N VAL A 130 6.41 -16.57 0.95
CA VAL A 130 5.23 -16.11 1.73
C VAL A 130 4.58 -17.27 2.47
N LEU A 131 4.34 -18.40 1.81
CA LEU A 131 3.75 -19.59 2.43
C LEU A 131 4.65 -20.15 3.53
N GLY A 132 5.95 -20.27 3.26
CA GLY A 132 6.93 -20.77 4.23
C GLY A 132 6.98 -19.93 5.51
N ILE A 133 7.06 -18.61 5.37
CA ILE A 133 7.08 -17.68 6.52
C ILE A 133 5.76 -17.75 7.29
N SER A 134 4.63 -17.82 6.60
CA SER A 134 3.30 -17.92 7.23
C SER A 134 3.17 -19.16 8.11
N LEU A 135 3.67 -20.31 7.64
CA LEU A 135 3.66 -21.56 8.39
C LEU A 135 4.59 -21.52 9.61
N ILE A 136 5.77 -20.89 9.48
CA ILE A 136 6.71 -20.72 10.60
C ILE A 136 6.08 -19.90 11.72
N ILE A 137 5.44 -18.78 11.38
CA ILE A 137 4.76 -17.91 12.37
C ILE A 137 3.59 -18.65 13.02
N SER A 138 2.80 -19.38 12.23
CA SER A 138 1.68 -20.18 12.75
C SER A 138 2.16 -21.27 13.72
N SER A 139 3.25 -21.96 13.39
CA SER A 139 3.87 -22.95 14.26
C SER A 139 4.35 -22.32 15.57
N LEU A 140 5.02 -21.16 15.50
CA LEU A 140 5.48 -20.44 16.67
C LEU A 140 4.31 -20.05 17.61
N ALA A 141 3.17 -19.63 17.05
CA ALA A 141 1.98 -19.32 17.83
C ALA A 141 1.44 -20.55 18.60
N VAL A 142 1.44 -21.73 17.98
CA VAL A 142 1.06 -22.99 18.64
C VAL A 142 2.04 -23.31 19.78
N TRP A 143 3.35 -23.17 19.55
CA TRP A 143 4.36 -23.38 20.59
C TRP A 143 4.17 -22.44 21.79
N VAL A 144 3.91 -21.15 21.54
CA VAL A 144 3.62 -20.19 22.61
C VAL A 144 2.38 -20.62 23.40
N TYR A 145 1.31 -21.04 22.73
CA TYR A 145 0.11 -21.55 23.41
C TYR A 145 0.40 -22.78 24.29
N LEU A 146 1.20 -23.73 23.80
CA LEU A 146 1.59 -24.90 24.59
C LEU A 146 2.36 -24.51 25.85
N VAL A 147 3.31 -23.57 25.74
CA VAL A 147 4.05 -23.04 26.91
C VAL A 147 3.10 -22.39 27.91
N MET A 148 2.15 -21.57 27.45
CA MET A 148 1.14 -20.97 28.31
C MET A 148 0.28 -22.04 29.01
N LYS A 149 -0.14 -23.08 28.28
CA LYS A 149 -0.97 -24.16 28.84
C LYS A 149 -0.26 -25.00 29.90
N MET A 150 1.05 -25.19 29.75
CA MET A 150 1.87 -26.00 30.65
C MET A 150 2.31 -25.25 31.91
N TYR A 151 2.66 -23.97 31.79
CA TYR A 151 3.30 -23.22 32.89
C TYR A 151 2.44 -22.11 33.50
N VAL A 152 1.45 -21.58 32.77
CA VAL A 152 0.69 -20.39 33.20
C VAL A 152 -0.74 -20.73 33.57
N TYR A 153 -1.42 -21.56 32.78
CA TYR A 153 -2.84 -21.84 33.01
C TYR A 153 -3.07 -22.81 34.18
N SER A 154 -3.97 -22.41 35.07
CA SER A 154 -4.47 -23.21 36.18
C SER A 154 -5.07 -24.55 35.71
N PRO A 155 -5.16 -25.55 36.60
CA PRO A 155 -5.89 -26.78 36.29
C PRO A 155 -7.34 -26.47 35.92
N MET A 156 -7.88 -27.29 35.02
CA MET A 156 -9.28 -27.17 34.60
C MET A 156 -10.20 -27.40 35.81
N PRO A 157 -11.32 -26.66 35.94
CA PRO A 157 -12.22 -26.86 37.06
C PRO A 157 -12.80 -28.27 37.03
N ASP A 158 -13.07 -28.80 38.21
CA ASP A 158 -13.52 -30.18 38.44
C ASP A 158 -14.83 -30.54 37.70
N THR A 159 -15.64 -29.53 37.35
CA THR A 159 -16.84 -29.72 36.50
C THR A 159 -16.55 -30.26 35.11
N PHE A 160 -15.31 -30.18 34.62
CA PHE A 160 -14.91 -30.76 33.34
C PHE A 160 -14.42 -32.21 33.42
N THR A 161 -14.49 -32.85 34.59
CA THR A 161 -14.30 -34.30 34.68
C THR A 161 -15.38 -35.02 33.85
N PRO A 162 -15.05 -36.14 33.19
CA PRO A 162 -15.97 -36.82 32.27
C PRO A 162 -17.27 -37.25 32.97
N GLU A 163 -17.19 -37.68 34.23
CA GLU A 163 -18.35 -38.06 35.03
C GLU A 163 -19.30 -36.88 35.28
N LYS A 164 -18.76 -35.71 35.64
CA LYS A 164 -19.58 -34.52 35.90
C LYS A 164 -20.14 -33.93 34.62
N GLN A 165 -19.39 -33.97 33.52
CA GLN A 165 -19.90 -33.60 32.20
C GLN A 165 -21.05 -34.51 31.77
N ALA A 166 -20.92 -35.82 31.96
CA ALA A 166 -21.98 -36.78 31.65
C ALA A 166 -23.21 -36.56 32.55
N ALA A 167 -23.02 -36.37 33.86
CA ALA A 167 -24.11 -36.06 34.78
C ALA A 167 -24.81 -34.73 34.44
N GLN A 168 -24.04 -33.70 34.05
CA GLN A 168 -24.60 -32.43 33.60
C GLN A 168 -25.37 -32.60 32.28
N LEU A 169 -24.85 -33.38 31.34
CA LEU A 169 -25.51 -33.69 30.08
C LEU A 169 -26.83 -34.43 30.30
N GLN A 170 -26.83 -35.45 31.16
CA GLN A 170 -28.04 -36.17 31.55
C GLN A 170 -29.07 -35.22 32.16
N ARG A 171 -28.65 -34.35 33.10
CA ARG A 171 -29.53 -33.33 33.68
C ARG A 171 -30.13 -32.40 32.61
N ILE A 172 -29.36 -32.01 31.60
CA ILE A 172 -29.86 -31.16 30.50
C ILE A 172 -30.93 -31.90 29.69
N ILE A 173 -30.71 -33.18 29.39
CA ILE A 173 -31.66 -34.04 28.68
C ILE A 173 -32.95 -34.23 29.49
N ASP A 174 -32.83 -34.50 30.79
CA ASP A 174 -33.95 -34.71 31.71
C ASP A 174 -34.81 -33.45 31.84
N LEU A 175 -34.15 -32.27 31.91
CA LEU A 175 -34.82 -30.97 31.94
C LEU A 175 -35.31 -30.50 30.56
N ARG A 176 -35.10 -31.30 29.51
CA ARG A 176 -35.46 -30.98 28.12
C ARG A 176 -34.91 -29.62 27.68
N GLY A 177 -33.64 -29.37 27.97
CA GLY A 177 -32.94 -28.15 27.55
C GLY A 177 -32.94 -27.99 26.04
N ASN A 178 -33.63 -26.97 25.54
CA ASN A 178 -33.81 -26.64 24.11
C ASN A 178 -34.32 -27.84 23.27
N PRO A 179 -35.60 -28.23 23.40
CA PRO A 179 -36.12 -29.48 22.87
C PRO A 179 -36.53 -29.46 21.39
N VAL A 180 -36.52 -28.30 20.71
CA VAL A 180 -36.89 -28.18 19.28
C VAL A 180 -35.66 -28.32 18.38
N GLU A 181 -34.62 -27.53 18.62
CA GLU A 181 -33.43 -27.48 17.75
C GLU A 181 -32.13 -27.86 18.48
N GLY A 182 -32.15 -27.94 19.81
CA GLY A 182 -30.97 -28.08 20.64
C GLY A 182 -30.57 -29.52 20.97
N ILE A 183 -29.80 -29.66 22.05
CA ILE A 183 -29.23 -30.96 22.47
C ILE A 183 -30.33 -31.99 22.75
N SER A 184 -31.39 -31.57 23.46
CA SER A 184 -32.50 -32.46 23.83
C SER A 184 -33.33 -32.92 22.64
N SER A 185 -33.37 -32.16 21.54
CA SER A 185 -34.12 -32.58 20.35
C SER A 185 -33.46 -33.77 19.64
N LYS A 186 -32.15 -33.96 19.83
CA LYS A 186 -31.34 -35.05 19.27
C LYS A 186 -31.31 -36.30 20.14
N TRP A 187 -31.95 -36.30 21.31
CA TRP A 187 -32.03 -37.46 22.18
C TRP A 187 -33.33 -38.22 21.95
N ASP A 188 -33.25 -39.54 21.78
CA ASP A 188 -34.40 -40.45 21.66
C ASP A 188 -34.82 -40.89 23.07
N TYR A 189 -35.85 -40.24 23.60
CA TYR A 189 -36.37 -40.51 24.94
C TYR A 189 -37.05 -41.88 25.07
N GLU A 190 -37.46 -42.51 23.97
CA GLU A 190 -38.07 -43.84 24.00
C GLU A 190 -37.02 -44.94 24.09
N LYS A 191 -35.89 -44.74 23.41
CA LYS A 191 -34.77 -45.70 23.40
C LYS A 191 -33.72 -45.43 24.46
N GLY A 192 -33.68 -44.22 25.01
CA GLY A 192 -32.63 -43.80 25.95
C GLY A 192 -31.26 -43.69 25.30
N ASP A 193 -31.19 -43.28 24.03
CA ASP A 193 -29.94 -43.08 23.28
C ASP A 193 -30.07 -41.87 22.33
N TRP A 194 -28.97 -41.46 21.70
CA TRP A 194 -28.98 -40.43 20.68
C TRP A 194 -29.77 -40.88 19.44
N LYS A 195 -30.54 -39.96 18.85
CA LYS A 195 -31.29 -40.18 17.60
C LYS A 195 -30.38 -40.38 16.40
#